data_AF-A0A355F6X3-F1
#
_entry.id   AF-A0A355F6X3-F1
#
_cell.length_a   1.000
_cell.length_b   1.000
_cell.length_c   1.000
_cell.angle_alpha   90.00
_cell.angle_beta   90.00
_cell.angle_gamma   90.00
#
_symmetry.space_group_name_H-M   'P 1'
#
loop_
_entity.id
_entity.type
_entity.pdbx_description
1 polymer ?
#
loop_
_entity_poly.entity_id
_entity_poly.type
_entity_poly.pdbx_seq_one_letter_code
_entity_poly.pdbx_strand_id
1 'polypeptide(L)'
;MEEKQAAPAPPNPPSIDSKFRLVLLAAHRAEQILRGARPKVEAGKKKAVRVAMEEIKNRMVEWGYGPPPPEPVAEEAKPEEEQPVAASVN
;
A
#
# COMPACT_ATOMS: atom_id res chain seq x y z
N MET A 1 -12.55 32.17 1.28
CA MET A 1 -11.70 31.63 2.36
C MET A 1 -11.86 30.13 2.28
N GLU A 2 -10.98 29.47 1.53
CA GLU A 2 -11.07 28.02 1.31
C GLU A 2 -10.09 27.38 2.28
N GLU A 3 -10.63 26.92 3.40
CA GLU A 3 -9.89 26.22 4.44
C GLU A 3 -9.51 24.85 3.88
N LYS A 4 -8.30 24.76 3.30
CA LYS A 4 -7.68 23.50 2.92
C LYS A 4 -7.59 22.63 4.17
N GLN A 5 -8.53 21.69 4.28
CA GLN A 5 -8.55 20.66 5.32
C GLN A 5 -7.16 20.06 5.45
N ALA A 6 -6.57 20.23 6.64
CA ALA A 6 -5.34 19.59 7.03
C ALA A 6 -5.55 18.07 6.94
N ALA A 7 -4.72 17.41 6.14
CA ALA A 7 -4.72 15.97 5.98
C ALA A 7 -4.73 15.30 7.37
N PRO A 8 -5.62 14.31 7.62
CA PRO A 8 -5.62 13.60 8.89
C PRO A 8 -4.22 13.00 9.08
N ALA A 9 -3.63 13.25 10.26
CA ALA A 9 -2.36 12.66 10.64
C ALA A 9 -2.37 11.16 10.31
N PRO A 10 -1.29 10.61 9.74
CA PRO A 10 -1.29 9.21 9.33
C PRO A 10 -1.65 8.36 10.55
N PRO A 11 -2.61 7.42 10.42
CA PRO A 11 -2.87 6.48 11.49
C PRO A 11 -1.56 5.80 11.85
N ASN A 12 -1.29 5.65 13.15
CA ASN A 12 -0.10 4.94 13.63
C ASN A 12 0.11 3.66 12.81
N PRO A 13 1.36 3.33 12.46
CA PRO A 13 1.63 2.22 11.57
C PRO A 13 0.98 0.95 12.11
N PRO A 14 0.28 0.17 11.26
CA PRO A 14 -0.41 -1.03 11.68
C PRO A 14 0.54 -2.00 12.40
N SER A 15 0.02 -2.78 13.35
CA SER A 15 0.79 -3.86 13.94
C SER A 15 1.11 -4.93 12.89
N ILE A 16 2.31 -5.52 12.95
CA ILE A 16 2.67 -6.62 12.07
C ILE A 16 2.17 -7.91 12.70
N ASP A 17 1.03 -8.38 12.22
CA ASP A 17 0.38 -9.56 12.80
C ASP A 17 0.92 -10.89 12.21
N SER A 18 1.65 -10.83 11.09
CA SER A 18 2.14 -12.00 10.34
C SER A 18 3.67 -12.06 10.24
N LYS A 19 4.25 -13.23 10.53
CA LYS A 19 5.68 -13.52 10.36
C LYS A 19 6.15 -13.33 8.91
N PHE A 20 5.32 -13.71 7.94
CA PHE A 20 5.64 -13.51 6.52
C PHE A 20 5.73 -12.04 6.16
N ARG A 21 4.80 -11.24 6.70
CA ARG A 21 4.78 -9.78 6.49
C ARG A 21 6.02 -9.11 7.07
N LEU A 22 6.47 -9.55 8.25
CA LEU A 22 7.72 -9.08 8.84
C LEU A 22 8.91 -9.28 7.89
N VAL A 23 9.02 -10.46 7.27
CA VAL A 23 10.12 -10.78 6.35
C VAL A 23 10.09 -9.87 5.11
N LEU A 24 8.92 -9.69 4.50
CA LEU A 24 8.76 -8.84 3.31
C LEU A 24 9.09 -7.38 3.61
N LEU A 25 8.56 -6.84 4.72
CA LEU A 25 8.84 -5.46 5.15
C LEU A 25 10.33 -5.26 5.47
N ALA A 26 10.95 -6.21 6.17
CA ALA A 26 12.36 -6.14 6.52
C ALA A 26 13.26 -6.21 5.28
N ALA A 27 12.91 -7.05 4.29
CA ALA A 27 13.63 -7.12 3.02
C ALA A 27 13.55 -5.79 2.26
N HIS A 28 12.34 -5.26 2.06
CA HIS A 28 12.13 -4.00 1.35
C HIS A 28 12.85 -2.84 2.06
N ARG A 29 12.78 -2.77 3.39
CA ARG A 29 13.49 -1.74 4.15
C ARG A 29 15.01 -1.92 4.10
N ALA A 30 15.52 -3.14 4.11
CA ALA A 30 16.95 -3.40 3.96
C ALA A 30 17.46 -2.94 2.59
N GLU A 31 16.70 -3.17 1.52
CA GLU A 31 17.03 -2.65 0.19
C GLU A 31 17.13 -1.13 0.17
N GLN A 32 16.21 -0.43 0.85
CA GLN A 32 16.31 1.03 0.98
C GLN A 32 17.62 1.45 1.64
N ILE A 33 18.02 0.80 2.74
CA ILE A 33 19.27 1.08 3.44
C ILE A 33 20.48 0.82 2.54
N LEU A 34 20.48 -0.30 1.80
CA LEU A 34 21.54 -0.63 0.85
C LEU A 34 21.64 0.39 -0.29
N ARG A 35 20.51 0.98 -0.71
CA ARG A 35 20.46 2.08 -1.68
C ARG A 35 20.84 3.45 -1.09
N GLY A 36 21.28 3.50 0.16
CA GLY A 36 21.75 4.72 0.83
C GLY A 36 20.68 5.45 1.66
N ALA A 37 19.50 4.85 1.87
CA ALA A 37 18.53 5.42 2.79
C ALA A 37 19.11 5.46 4.21
N ARG A 38 18.91 6.58 4.91
CA ARG A 38 19.42 6.76 6.27
C ARG A 38 18.73 5.78 7.24
N PRO A 39 19.49 4.97 7.99
CA PRO A 39 18.95 4.21 9.11
C PRO A 39 18.38 5.12 10.20
N LYS A 40 17.25 4.72 10.77
CA LYS A 40 16.59 5.38 11.91
C LYS A 40 17.12 4.87 13.26
N VAL A 41 17.76 3.70 13.28
CA VAL A 41 18.49 3.16 14.43
C VAL A 41 20.00 3.17 14.18
N GLU A 42 20.80 3.01 15.24
CA GLU A 42 22.24 2.87 15.11
C GLU A 42 22.62 1.61 14.31
N ALA A 43 23.10 1.85 13.09
CA ALA A 43 23.45 0.79 12.15
C ALA A 43 24.88 0.24 12.36
N GLY A 44 25.85 1.09 12.74
CA GLY A 44 27.24 0.68 12.93
C GLY A 44 27.76 -0.22 11.78
N LYS A 45 28.32 -1.38 12.12
CA LYS A 45 28.72 -2.43 11.17
C LYS A 45 27.67 -3.56 11.00
N LYS A 46 26.43 -3.35 11.45
CA LYS A 46 25.37 -4.36 11.36
C LYS A 46 24.91 -4.53 9.91
N LYS A 47 24.48 -5.73 9.55
CA LYS A 47 23.86 -6.01 8.25
C LYS A 47 22.56 -5.21 8.09
N ALA A 48 22.28 -4.71 6.89
CA ALA A 48 21.09 -3.89 6.60
C ALA A 48 19.77 -4.55 7.04
N VAL A 49 19.64 -5.87 6.86
CA VAL A 49 18.46 -6.64 7.32
C VAL A 49 18.30 -6.60 8.84
N ARG A 50 19.40 -6.62 9.60
CA ARG A 50 19.36 -6.53 11.07
C ARG A 50 18.83 -5.16 11.51
N VAL A 51 19.31 -4.11 10.86
CA VAL A 51 18.90 -2.72 11.10
C VAL A 51 17.41 -2.56 10.76
N ALA A 52 16.96 -3.04 9.60
CA ALA A 52 15.57 -3.02 9.19
C ALA A 52 14.63 -3.73 10.19
N MET A 53 15.03 -4.91 10.68
CA MET A 53 14.25 -5.63 11.70
C MET A 53 14.14 -4.86 13.02
N GLU A 54 15.21 -4.19 13.46
CA GLU A 54 15.21 -3.35 14.66
C GLU A 54 14.29 -2.13 14.48
N GLU A 55 14.36 -1.45 13.33
CA GLU A 55 13.47 -0.31 13.04
C GLU A 55 12.00 -0.71 13.01
N ILE A 56 11.70 -1.86 12.39
CA ILE A 56 10.33 -2.39 12.32
C ILE A 56 9.82 -2.78 13.72
N LYS A 57 10.64 -3.45 14.53
CA LYS A 57 10.28 -3.83 15.90
C LYS A 57 10.00 -2.59 16.77
N ASN A 58 10.74 -1.51 16.54
CA ASN A 58 10.58 -0.24 17.25
C ASN A 58 9.52 0.68 16.62
N ARG A 59 8.74 0.20 15.63
CA ARG A 59 7.74 1.00 14.89
C ARG A 59 8.27 2.31 14.31
N MET A 60 9.55 2.33 13.94
CA MET A 60 10.19 3.51 13.36
C MET A 60 9.95 3.63 11.85
N VAL A 61 9.50 2.56 11.18
CA VAL A 61 9.21 2.54 9.74
C VAL A 61 7.71 2.59 9.52
N GLU A 62 7.27 3.60 8.78
CA GLU A 62 5.87 3.71 8.34
C GLU A 62 5.63 2.76 7.16
N TRP A 63 4.54 2.01 7.20
CA TRP A 63 4.17 1.07 6.14
C TRP A 63 2.65 0.88 6.09
N GLY A 64 2.10 0.75 4.89
CA GLY A 64 0.68 0.54 4.66
C GLY A 64 0.41 0.03 3.25
N TYR A 65 -0.82 -0.40 2.99
CA TYR A 65 -1.24 -0.96 1.70
C TYR A 65 -1.54 0.10 0.63
N GLY A 66 -1.20 1.37 0.91
CA GLY A 66 -1.71 2.49 0.13
C GLY A 66 -3.22 2.64 0.31
N PRO A 67 -3.85 3.55 -0.45
CA PRO A 67 -5.30 3.60 -0.51
C PRO A 67 -5.84 2.25 -1.02
N PRO A 68 -7.00 1.79 -0.51
CA PRO A 68 -7.65 0.64 -1.12
C PRO A 68 -7.79 0.89 -2.62
N PRO A 69 -7.55 -0.12 -3.49
CA PRO A 69 -7.89 0.03 -4.90
C PRO A 69 -9.34 0.52 -4.97
N PRO A 70 -9.66 1.48 -5.86
CA PRO A 70 -11.04 1.89 -6.02
C PRO A 70 -11.84 0.61 -6.22
N GLU A 71 -12.87 0.41 -5.37
CA GLU A 71 -13.80 -0.67 -5.60
C GLU A 71 -14.17 -0.62 -7.08
N PRO A 72 -14.17 -1.76 -7.81
CA PRO A 72 -14.65 -1.75 -9.17
C PRO A 72 -16.05 -1.15 -9.06
N VAL A 73 -16.17 0.11 -9.49
CA VAL A 73 -17.45 0.77 -9.66
C VAL A 73 -18.15 -0.21 -10.56
N ALA A 74 -19.12 -0.94 -10.01
CA ALA A 74 -19.82 -1.98 -10.72
C ALA A 74 -20.23 -1.32 -12.02
N GLU A 75 -19.55 -1.69 -13.10
CA GLU A 75 -19.76 -1.09 -14.40
C GLU A 75 -21.23 -1.34 -14.66
N GLU A 76 -22.00 -0.26 -14.56
CA GLU A 76 -23.44 -0.29 -14.58
C GLU A 76 -23.82 -1.16 -15.77
N ALA A 77 -24.62 -2.19 -15.49
CA ALA A 77 -25.22 -3.03 -16.48
C ALA A 77 -25.75 -2.14 -17.60
N LYS A 78 -25.08 -2.13 -18.76
CA LYS A 78 -25.74 -1.79 -20.01
C LYS A 78 -26.54 -3.03 -20.37
N PRO A 79 -27.89 -3.00 -20.29
CA PRO A 79 -28.66 -3.97 -21.04
C PRO A 79 -28.38 -3.63 -22.50
N GLU A 80 -27.71 -4.55 -23.18
CA GLU A 80 -27.62 -4.56 -24.62
C GLU A 80 -29.06 -4.71 -25.12
N GLU A 81 -29.66 -3.60 -25.58
CA GLU A 81 -30.95 -3.60 -26.27
C GLU A 81 -30.82 -4.53 -27.49
N GLU A 82 -31.38 -5.73 -27.36
CA GLU A 82 -31.61 -6.65 -28.46
C GLU A 82 -32.63 -5.98 -29.40
N GLN A 83 -32.11 -5.36 -30.46
CA GLN A 83 -32.95 -4.81 -31.53
C GLN A 83 -33.77 -5.97 -32.13
N PRO A 84 -35.11 -5.88 -32.23
CA PRO A 84 -35.88 -6.91 -32.90
C PRO A 84 -35.58 -6.84 -34.40
N VAL A 85 -34.77 -7.80 -34.87
CA VAL A 85 -34.65 -8.09 -36.30
C VAL A 85 -35.96 -8.70 -36.80
N ALA A 86 -36.36 -8.23 -37.98
CA ALA A 86 -37.39 -8.76 -38.87
C ALA A 86 -38.83 -8.22 -38.75
N ALA A 87 -39.04 -7.04 -39.32
CA ALA A 87 -40.23 -6.76 -40.13
C ALA A 87 -39.82 -6.51 -41.60
N SER A 88 -39.92 -7.55 -42.43
CA SER A 88 -40.12 -7.50 -43.89
C SER A 88 -40.67 -8.88 -44.27
N VAL A 89 -41.99 -9.01 -44.38
CA VAL A 89 -42.76 -8.86 -45.62
C VAL A 89 -42.21 -9.77 -46.73
N ASN A 90 -42.90 -10.90 -46.92
CA ASN A 90 -43.17 -11.53 -48.20
C ASN A 90 -44.57 -12.15 -48.15
#